data_AF-A0A7Z2V4R9-F1
#
_entry.id   AF-A0A7Z2V4R9-F1
#
_cell.length_a   1.000
_cell.length_b   1.000
_cell.length_c   1.000
_cell.angle_alpha   90.00
_cell.angle_beta   90.00
_cell.angle_gamma   90.00
#
_symmetry.space_group_name_H-M   'P 1'
#
loop_
_entity.id
_entity.type
_entity.pdbx_description
1 polymer ?
#
loop_
_entity_poly.entity_id
_entity_poly.type
_entity_poly.pdbx_seq_one_letter_code
_entity_poly.pdbx_strand_id
1 'polypeptide(L)'
;MMSWIAVFLLAFPGVASAETEQEFSLCSAYVEKAVAGEQTDLGWPVFVKLTGIGTKSLGAFTEANTGKMIRIVVGDREFSRSTIWVPIPSGDLHGTFSSKEVATDWQRTLAGQLPAALCGAGT
;
A
#
# COMPACT_ATOMS: atom_id res chain seq x y z
N MET A 1 -50.57 23.88 -33.86
CA MET A 1 -50.91 23.03 -32.71
C MET A 1 -50.02 21.80 -32.76
N MET A 2 -49.25 21.55 -31.68
CA MET A 2 -48.55 20.31 -31.25
C MET A 2 -47.62 19.59 -32.25
N SER A 3 -46.49 19.01 -31.88
CA SER A 3 -45.78 18.84 -30.62
C SER A 3 -44.38 18.36 -31.00
N TRP A 4 -43.30 19.09 -30.69
CA TRP A 4 -41.94 18.60 -30.91
C TRP A 4 -41.42 18.11 -29.57
N ILE A 5 -41.38 16.79 -29.39
CA ILE A 5 -40.86 16.17 -28.18
C ILE A 5 -39.33 16.23 -28.26
N ALA A 6 -38.74 17.19 -27.54
CA ALA A 6 -37.30 17.22 -27.29
C ALA A 6 -36.98 16.18 -26.21
N VAL A 7 -36.49 15.01 -26.62
CA VAL A 7 -35.95 14.01 -25.70
C VAL A 7 -34.57 14.50 -25.27
N PHE A 8 -34.49 15.14 -24.10
CA PHE A 8 -33.24 15.33 -23.40
C PHE A 8 -32.81 13.97 -22.83
N LEU A 9 -31.94 13.26 -23.54
CA LEU A 9 -31.19 12.14 -23.00
C LEU A 9 -30.26 12.70 -21.91
N LEU A 10 -30.71 12.61 -20.67
CA LEU A 10 -29.88 12.82 -19.48
C LEU A 10 -28.79 11.73 -19.49
N ALA A 11 -27.64 12.06 -20.08
CA ALA A 11 -26.42 11.31 -19.84
C ALA A 11 -26.09 11.50 -18.36
N PHE A 12 -26.52 10.56 -17.52
CA PHE A 12 -25.97 10.43 -16.18
C PHE A 12 -24.47 10.21 -16.35
N PRO A 13 -23.59 11.12 -15.89
CA PRO A 13 -22.24 10.72 -15.63
C PRO A 13 -22.37 9.72 -14.48
N GLY A 14 -22.37 8.44 -14.82
CA GLY A 14 -22.06 7.41 -13.85
C GLY A 14 -20.67 7.75 -13.35
N VAL A 15 -20.61 8.44 -12.22
CA VAL A 15 -19.38 8.62 -11.47
C VAL A 15 -19.07 7.23 -10.99
N ALA A 16 -18.32 6.48 -11.79
CA ALA A 16 -17.61 5.32 -11.31
C ALA A 16 -16.69 5.88 -10.22
N SER A 17 -17.14 5.78 -8.97
CA SER A 17 -16.27 5.90 -7.82
C SER A 17 -15.31 4.72 -7.95
N ALA A 18 -14.23 4.91 -8.70
CA ALA A 18 -13.05 4.09 -8.56
C ALA A 18 -12.74 4.19 -7.07
N GLU A 19 -12.99 3.13 -6.31
CA GLU A 19 -12.60 3.08 -4.92
C GLU A 19 -11.12 3.43 -4.89
N THR A 20 -10.79 4.62 -4.39
CA THR A 20 -9.41 5.07 -4.33
C THR A 20 -8.69 4.09 -3.43
N GLU A 21 -7.79 3.31 -4.00
CA GLU A 21 -7.02 2.33 -3.22
C GLU A 21 -6.30 3.06 -2.09
N GLN A 22 -6.38 2.50 -0.90
CA GLN A 22 -5.87 3.17 0.29
C GLN A 22 -4.37 2.95 0.37
N GLU A 23 -3.60 4.03 0.42
CA GLU A 23 -2.15 3.95 0.41
C GLU A 23 -1.58 4.17 1.82
N PHE A 24 -0.53 3.41 2.14
CA PHE A 24 0.26 3.59 3.35
C PHE A 24 1.74 3.72 2.99
N SER A 25 2.29 4.91 3.23
CA SER A 25 3.67 5.26 2.90
C SER A 25 4.63 4.89 4.02
N LEU A 26 5.63 4.07 3.69
CA LEU A 26 6.78 3.80 4.54
C LEU A 26 7.79 4.95 4.41
N CYS A 27 8.31 5.37 5.56
CA CYS A 27 9.31 6.41 5.69
C CYS A 27 10.37 5.99 6.71
N SER A 28 11.47 6.74 6.80
CA SER A 28 12.59 6.41 7.68
C SER A 28 12.22 6.34 9.17
N ALA A 29 11.19 7.09 9.62
CA ALA A 29 10.71 7.02 11.00
C ALA A 29 9.91 5.74 11.33
N TYR A 30 9.38 5.05 10.31
CA TYR A 30 8.51 3.89 10.49
C TYR A 30 9.24 2.57 10.36
N VAL A 31 10.35 2.50 9.62
CA VAL A 31 11.09 1.26 9.39
C VAL A 31 12.26 1.15 10.37
N GLU A 32 12.27 0.07 11.15
CA GLU A 32 13.36 -0.25 12.08
C GLU A 32 14.44 -1.10 11.39
N LYS A 33 14.01 -2.11 10.62
CA LYS A 33 14.92 -3.05 9.97
C LYS A 33 14.27 -3.64 8.72
N ALA A 34 15.08 -3.90 7.70
CA ALA A 34 14.68 -4.66 6.52
C ALA A 34 15.72 -5.72 6.16
N VAL A 35 15.26 -6.93 5.82
CA VAL A 35 16.11 -8.09 5.49
C VAL A 35 15.53 -8.80 4.27
N ALA A 36 16.36 -9.04 3.26
CA ALA A 36 16.03 -9.95 2.17
C ALA A 36 16.22 -11.39 2.65
N GLY A 37 15.21 -12.23 2.46
CA GLY A 37 15.27 -13.65 2.77
C GLY A 37 15.84 -14.49 1.63
N GLU A 38 15.87 -15.80 1.86
CA GLU A 38 16.23 -16.79 0.84
C GLU A 38 15.08 -17.02 -0.15
N GLN A 39 15.40 -17.55 -1.32
CA GLN A 39 14.38 -17.90 -2.33
C GLN A 39 13.40 -18.92 -1.77
N THR A 40 12.11 -18.68 -2.03
CA THR A 40 11.00 -19.59 -1.76
C THR A 40 10.33 -19.96 -3.08
N ASP A 41 9.39 -20.91 -3.04
CA ASP A 41 8.54 -21.25 -4.19
C ASP A 41 7.70 -20.06 -4.68
N LEU A 42 7.48 -19.06 -3.81
CA LEU A 42 6.73 -17.83 -4.12
C LEU A 42 7.63 -16.69 -4.63
N GLY A 43 8.95 -16.87 -4.60
CA GLY A 43 9.94 -15.85 -4.96
C GLY A 43 10.85 -15.44 -3.82
N TRP A 44 11.39 -14.23 -3.89
CA TRP A 44 12.38 -13.67 -2.98
C TRP A 44 11.72 -12.71 -1.99
N PRO A 45 11.55 -13.10 -0.71
CA PRO A 45 10.89 -12.28 0.29
C PRO A 45 11.80 -11.17 0.81
N VAL A 46 11.20 -10.04 1.16
CA VAL A 46 11.82 -8.97 1.95
C VAL A 46 10.96 -8.74 3.18
N PHE A 47 11.54 -8.97 4.34
CA PHE A 47 10.90 -8.78 5.64
C PHE A 47 11.23 -7.40 6.18
N VAL A 48 10.21 -6.72 6.70
CA VAL A 48 10.32 -5.37 7.26
C VAL A 48 9.78 -5.38 8.68
N LYS A 49 10.62 -4.95 9.62
CA LYS A 49 10.21 -4.64 10.98
C LYS A 49 9.96 -3.14 11.09
N LEU A 50 8.77 -2.78 11.54
CA LEU A 50 8.42 -1.40 11.83
C LEU A 50 8.82 -1.00 13.26
N THR A 51 9.14 0.28 13.43
CA THR A 51 9.32 0.90 14.76
C THR A 51 8.00 0.89 15.54
N GLY A 52 8.05 1.12 16.86
CA GLY A 52 6.82 1.20 17.66
C GLY A 52 5.82 2.27 17.19
N ILE A 53 6.29 3.35 16.57
CA ILE A 53 5.43 4.39 15.97
C ILE A 53 4.81 3.85 14.66
N GLY A 54 5.63 3.25 13.79
CA GLY A 54 5.17 2.66 12.54
C GLY A 54 4.14 1.54 12.76
N THR A 55 4.39 0.67 13.74
CA THR A 55 3.49 -0.42 14.13
C THR A 55 2.11 0.08 14.56
N LYS A 56 2.06 1.09 15.43
CA LYS A 56 0.79 1.69 15.86
C LYS A 56 0.04 2.34 14.71
N SER A 57 0.77 3.07 13.85
CA SER A 57 0.21 3.74 12.68
C SER A 57 -0.38 2.74 11.67
N LEU A 58 0.37 1.69 11.33
CA LEU A 58 -0.10 0.62 10.44
C LEU A 58 -1.29 -0.13 11.04
N GLY A 59 -1.26 -0.43 12.35
CA GLY A 59 -2.36 -1.09 13.04
C GLY A 59 -3.66 -0.28 12.91
N ALA A 60 -3.63 1.01 13.24
CA ALA A 60 -4.79 1.88 13.11
C ALA A 60 -5.26 2.03 11.66
N PHE A 61 -4.33 2.13 10.70
CA PHE A 61 -4.65 2.23 9.28
C PHE A 61 -5.34 0.97 8.74
N THR A 62 -4.79 -0.21 9.07
CA THR A 62 -5.34 -1.50 8.62
C THR A 62 -6.67 -1.81 9.30
N GLU A 63 -6.86 -1.40 10.55
CA GLU A 63 -8.15 -1.45 11.24
C GLU A 63 -9.22 -0.62 10.51
N ALA A 64 -8.92 0.65 10.19
CA ALA A 64 -9.85 1.54 9.49
C ALA A 64 -10.17 1.10 8.05
N ASN A 65 -9.35 0.22 7.47
CA ASN A 65 -9.46 -0.21 6.07
C ASN A 65 -9.66 -1.73 5.92
N THR A 66 -10.19 -2.39 6.96
CA THR A 66 -10.55 -3.80 6.88
C THR A 66 -11.57 -4.04 5.76
N GLY A 67 -11.34 -5.08 4.97
CA GLY A 67 -12.11 -5.43 3.78
C GLY A 67 -11.71 -4.68 2.50
N LYS A 68 -10.79 -3.71 2.58
CA LYS A 68 -10.34 -2.93 1.42
C LYS A 68 -8.99 -3.42 0.90
N MET A 69 -8.74 -3.18 -0.39
CA MET A 69 -7.41 -3.27 -0.97
C MET A 69 -6.57 -2.09 -0.48
N ILE A 70 -5.37 -2.38 0.04
CA ILE A 70 -4.39 -1.37 0.42
C ILE A 70 -3.11 -1.53 -0.40
N ARG A 71 -2.39 -0.43 -0.57
CA ARG A 71 -1.05 -0.40 -1.13
C ARG A 71 -0.07 0.09 -0.07
N ILE A 72 1.03 -0.62 0.13
CA ILE A 72 2.15 -0.15 0.94
C ILE A 72 3.23 0.34 -0.02
N VAL A 73 3.63 1.60 0.15
CA VAL A 73 4.49 2.29 -0.82
C VAL A 73 5.72 2.93 -0.17
N VAL A 74 6.74 3.18 -0.99
CA VAL A 74 7.90 4.04 -0.66
C VAL A 74 8.04 5.05 -1.79
N GLY A 75 7.64 6.30 -1.55
CA GLY A 75 7.43 7.26 -2.64
C GLY A 75 6.45 6.69 -3.65
N ASP A 76 6.80 6.73 -4.94
CA ASP A 76 5.94 6.21 -6.02
C ASP A 76 6.06 4.68 -6.23
N ARG A 77 6.89 3.98 -5.45
CA ARG A 77 7.15 2.55 -5.61
C ARG A 77 6.24 1.72 -4.71
N GLU A 78 5.55 0.76 -5.30
CA GLU A 78 4.71 -0.20 -4.57
C GLU A 78 5.54 -1.35 -3.98
N PHE A 79 5.61 -1.42 -2.66
CA PHE A 79 6.24 -2.51 -1.93
C PHE A 79 5.34 -3.74 -1.85
N SER A 80 4.05 -3.52 -1.57
CA SER A 80 3.04 -4.57 -1.57
C SER A 80 1.65 -4.01 -1.83
N ARG A 81 0.75 -4.87 -2.32
CA ARG A 81 -0.67 -4.59 -2.52
C ARG A 81 -1.49 -5.81 -2.15
N SER A 82 -2.43 -5.65 -1.23
CA SER A 82 -3.25 -6.76 -0.74
C SER A 82 -4.54 -6.28 -0.09
N THR A 83 -5.56 -7.15 -0.11
CA THR A 83 -6.77 -6.94 0.67
C THR A 83 -6.50 -7.26 2.14
N ILE A 84 -6.80 -6.31 3.01
CA ILE A 84 -6.66 -6.49 4.46
C ILE A 84 -7.93 -7.11 5.02
N TRP A 85 -7.86 -8.39 5.38
CA TRP A 85 -8.97 -9.10 6.00
C TRP A 85 -8.99 -8.95 7.53
N VAL A 86 -7.83 -8.71 8.14
CA VAL A 86 -7.65 -8.58 9.58
C VAL A 86 -6.61 -7.46 9.83
N PRO A 87 -6.78 -6.61 10.87
CA PRO A 87 -5.78 -5.61 11.22
C PRO A 87 -4.40 -6.22 11.48
N ILE A 88 -3.32 -5.46 11.21
CA ILE A 88 -1.93 -5.91 11.36
C ILE A 88 -1.26 -5.14 12.51
N PRO A 89 -1.39 -5.59 13.78
CA PRO A 89 -0.83 -4.89 14.93
C PRO A 89 0.63 -5.27 15.23
N SER A 90 1.22 -6.24 14.52
CA SER A 90 2.57 -6.76 14.80
C SER A 90 3.70 -5.82 14.37
N GLY A 91 3.42 -4.97 13.37
CA GLY A 91 4.44 -4.17 12.69
C GLY A 91 5.42 -5.00 11.86
N ASP A 92 5.08 -6.25 11.59
CA ASP A 92 5.84 -7.14 10.73
C ASP A 92 5.17 -7.15 9.35
N LEU A 93 5.90 -6.69 8.35
CA LEU A 93 5.48 -6.68 6.95
C LEU A 93 6.41 -7.57 6.13
N HIS A 94 5.89 -8.10 5.04
CA HIS A 94 6.73 -8.69 4.02
C HIS A 94 6.17 -8.43 2.63
N GLY A 95 7.08 -8.33 1.65
CA GLY A 95 6.78 -8.38 0.23
C GLY A 95 7.55 -9.54 -0.40
N THR A 96 7.03 -10.12 -1.47
CA THR A 96 7.69 -11.22 -2.21
C THR A 96 7.88 -10.82 -3.66
N PHE A 97 9.11 -10.96 -4.15
CA PHE A 97 9.51 -10.46 -5.48
C PHE A 97 10.01 -11.58 -6.39
N SER A 98 9.87 -11.39 -7.70
CA SER A 98 10.21 -12.42 -8.70
C SER A 98 11.71 -12.70 -8.80
N SER A 99 12.58 -11.77 -8.40
CA SER A 99 14.03 -11.92 -8.54
C SER A 99 14.79 -11.42 -7.32
N LYS A 100 16.00 -11.96 -7.15
CA LYS A 100 16.93 -11.60 -6.06
C LYS A 100 17.35 -10.14 -6.17
N GLU A 101 17.54 -9.64 -7.38
CA GLU A 101 17.97 -8.27 -7.66
C GLU A 101 16.91 -7.28 -7.17
N VAL A 102 15.62 -7.56 -7.46
CA VAL A 102 14.50 -6.74 -7.00
C VAL A 102 14.36 -6.78 -5.48
N ALA A 103 14.46 -7.97 -4.87
CA ALA A 103 14.41 -8.10 -3.40
C ALA A 103 15.58 -7.39 -2.71
N THR A 104 16.78 -7.46 -3.29
CA THR A 104 17.98 -6.79 -2.77
C THR A 104 17.86 -5.27 -2.91
N ASP A 105 17.32 -4.79 -4.02
CA ASP A 105 17.05 -3.36 -4.23
C ASP A 105 16.03 -2.82 -3.21
N TRP A 106 14.95 -3.57 -2.98
CA TRP A 106 13.98 -3.25 -1.94
C TRP A 106 14.60 -3.23 -0.55
N GLN A 107 15.37 -4.25 -0.19
CA GLN A 107 16.06 -4.31 1.09
C GLN A 107 16.97 -3.09 1.30
N ARG A 108 17.77 -2.71 0.29
CA ARG A 108 18.64 -1.53 0.35
C ARG A 108 17.82 -0.24 0.53
N THR A 109 16.73 -0.11 -0.22
CA THR A 109 15.84 1.05 -0.15
C THR A 109 15.27 1.21 1.26
N LEU A 110 14.71 0.12 1.79
CA LEU A 110 14.05 0.10 3.11
C LEU A 110 15.05 0.25 4.27
N ALA A 111 16.30 -0.19 4.12
CA ALA A 111 17.30 -0.11 5.17
C ALA A 111 17.99 1.26 5.30
N GLY A 112 17.96 2.11 4.26
CA GLY A 112 18.74 3.36 4.33
C GLY A 112 18.43 4.44 3.30
N GLN A 113 17.45 4.26 2.41
CA GLN A 113 17.11 5.24 1.36
C GLN A 113 15.65 5.70 1.44
N LEU A 114 15.02 5.52 2.60
CA LEU A 114 13.64 5.95 2.83
C LEU A 114 13.54 7.47 2.95
N PRO A 115 12.45 8.07 2.44
CA PRO A 115 12.17 9.48 2.64
C PRO A 115 11.93 9.77 4.13
N ALA A 116 12.28 10.99 4.55
CA ALA A 116 12.08 11.44 5.94
C ALA A 116 10.63 11.86 6.24
N ALA A 117 9.86 12.23 5.22
CA ALA A 117 8.50 12.76 5.34
C ALA A 117 7.54 12.03 4.40
N LEU A 118 6.23 12.29 4.58
CA LEU A 118 5.10 11.53 4.01
C LEU A 118 5.02 10.10 4.57
N CYS A 119 4.86 10.01 5.88
CA CYS A 119 4.68 8.74 6.60
C CYS A 119 3.19 8.42 6.79
N GLY A 120 2.82 7.16 6.63
CA GLY A 120 1.49 6.67 6.96
C GLY A 120 0.47 6.85 5.84
N ALA A 121 -0.80 7.02 6.21
CA ALA A 121 -1.90 7.09 5.26
C ALA A 121 -1.67 8.19 4.21
N GLY A 122 -1.63 7.79 2.94
CA GLY A 122 -1.71 8.70 1.80
C GLY A 122 -3.13 9.24 1.66
N THR A 123 -3.25 10.53 1.35
CA THR A 123 -4.52 11.20 1.04
C THR A 123 -4.88 11.08 -0.43
#